data_AF-A0A1E1WY47-F1
#
_entry.id   AF-A0A1E1WY47-F1
#
_cell.length_a   1.000
_cell.length_b   1.000
_cell.length_c   1.000
_cell.angle_alpha   90.00
_cell.angle_beta   90.00
_cell.angle_gamma   90.00
#
_symmetry.space_group_name_H-M   'P 1'
#
loop_
_entity.id
_entity.type
_entity.pdbx_description
1 polymer ?
#
loop_
_entity_poly.entity_id
_entity_poly.type
_entity_poly.pdbx_seq_one_letter_code
_entity_poly.pdbx_strand_id
1 'polypeptide(L)'
;NPHKQREINQIEAVQMKAIRFVCRRFDRDFSSSTALTSLDLQPLSARRRTESLKFMHCIINSSCRTSSNDFLTPAVPSNTRNLHSLNITPYFARTDTFKYNFFPRVIECWNSLPGRTRSFSLNLFLAAIE
;
A
#
# COMPACT_ATOMS: atom_id res chain seq x y z
N ASN A 1 -2.12 -7.61 -6.81
CA ASN A 1 -1.03 -7.43 -5.83
C ASN A 1 -0.80 -8.80 -5.18
N PRO A 2 0.35 -9.43 -5.42
CA PRO A 2 0.61 -10.79 -4.96
C PRO A 2 0.60 -10.87 -3.43
N HIS A 3 0.11 -11.98 -2.90
CA HIS A 3 0.15 -12.27 -1.46
C HIS A 3 1.05 -13.45 -1.13
N LYS A 4 1.37 -14.30 -2.13
CA LYS A 4 2.27 -15.43 -1.94
C LYS A 4 3.71 -14.95 -2.04
N GLN A 5 4.54 -15.38 -1.09
CA GLN A 5 5.97 -14.98 -1.05
C GLN A 5 6.70 -15.27 -2.36
N ARG A 6 6.37 -16.40 -3.02
CA ARG A 6 6.95 -16.77 -4.33
C ARG A 6 6.67 -15.71 -5.40
N GLU A 7 5.44 -15.22 -5.50
CA GLU A 7 5.02 -14.22 -6.49
C GLU A 7 5.60 -12.84 -6.16
N ILE A 8 5.69 -12.51 -4.87
CA ILE A 8 6.37 -11.29 -4.39
C ILE A 8 7.84 -11.33 -4.83
N ASN A 9 8.56 -12.41 -4.53
CA ASN A 9 9.96 -12.59 -4.89
C ASN A 9 10.20 -12.51 -6.39
N GLN A 10 9.29 -13.05 -7.22
CA GLN A 10 9.38 -12.95 -8.68
C GLN A 10 9.32 -11.49 -9.15
N ILE A 11 8.49 -10.65 -8.53
CA ILE A 11 8.39 -9.24 -8.88
C ILE A 11 9.62 -8.47 -8.36
N GLU A 12 10.06 -8.71 -7.13
CA GLU A 12 11.28 -8.07 -6.60
C GLU A 12 12.52 -8.45 -7.44
N ALA A 13 12.59 -9.67 -7.98
CA ALA A 13 13.66 -10.10 -8.87
C ALA A 13 13.76 -9.23 -10.14
N VAL A 14 12.64 -8.72 -10.66
CA VAL A 14 12.63 -7.77 -11.79
C VAL A 14 13.32 -6.46 -11.39
N GLN A 15 13.04 -5.93 -10.20
CA GLN A 15 13.72 -4.74 -9.67
C GLN A 15 15.22 -5.00 -9.49
N MET A 16 15.61 -6.15 -8.91
CA MET A 16 17.03 -6.51 -8.73
C MET A 16 17.78 -6.57 -10.05
N LYS A 17 17.13 -7.07 -11.11
CA LYS A 17 17.69 -7.12 -12.46
C LYS A 17 17.83 -5.71 -13.05
N ALA A 18 16.82 -4.86 -12.88
CA ALA A 18 16.86 -3.47 -13.32
C ALA A 18 18.02 -2.69 -12.65
N ILE A 19 18.28 -2.92 -11.37
CA ILE A 19 19.39 -2.28 -10.65
C ILE A 19 20.74 -2.59 -11.28
N ARG A 20 20.96 -3.83 -11.75
CA ARG A 20 22.19 -4.20 -12.47
C ARG A 20 22.38 -3.37 -13.74
N PHE A 21 21.30 -3.11 -14.47
CA PHE A 21 21.33 -2.24 -15.65
C PHE A 21 21.62 -0.79 -15.30
N VAL A 22 20.97 -0.25 -14.27
CA VAL A 22 21.19 1.13 -13.80
C VAL A 22 22.65 1.33 -13.37
N CYS A 23 23.19 0.41 -12.58
CA CYS A 23 24.59 0.47 -12.13
C CYS A 23 25.60 0.06 -13.22
N ARG A 24 25.14 -0.52 -14.34
CA ARG A 24 25.98 -1.15 -15.38
C ARG A 24 26.93 -2.23 -14.82
N ARG A 25 26.48 -2.97 -13.81
CA ARG A 25 27.27 -4.00 -13.10
C ARG A 25 26.66 -5.38 -13.28
N PHE A 26 27.42 -6.26 -13.96
CA PHE A 26 27.00 -7.63 -14.30
C PHE A 26 27.93 -8.69 -13.70
N ASP A 27 28.87 -8.28 -12.86
CA ASP A 27 29.76 -9.16 -12.11
C ASP A 27 29.01 -9.99 -11.08
N ARG A 28 29.59 -11.16 -10.76
CA ARG A 28 29.03 -12.12 -9.78
C ARG A 28 29.08 -11.56 -8.36
N ASP A 29 30.08 -10.73 -8.06
CA ASP A 29 30.28 -10.14 -6.73
C ASP A 29 29.37 -8.93 -6.48
N PHE A 30 28.61 -8.49 -7.49
CA PHE A 30 27.67 -7.39 -7.34
C PHE A 30 26.40 -7.83 -6.61
N SER A 31 26.19 -7.22 -5.44
CA SER A 31 24.97 -7.36 -4.64
C SER A 31 23.93 -6.30 -5.05
N SER A 32 22.89 -6.74 -5.77
CA SER A 32 21.76 -5.87 -6.14
C SER A 32 21.00 -5.32 -4.93
N SER A 33 20.93 -6.06 -3.82
CA SER A 33 20.22 -5.62 -2.60
C SER A 33 20.98 -4.49 -1.90
N THR A 34 22.30 -4.59 -1.82
CA THR A 34 23.13 -3.50 -1.27
C THR A 34 23.08 -2.27 -2.17
N ALA A 35 23.10 -2.48 -3.49
CA ALA A 35 22.97 -1.40 -4.47
C ALA A 35 21.60 -0.71 -4.40
N LEU A 36 20.52 -1.46 -4.18
CA LEU A 36 19.17 -0.92 -3.96
C LEU A 36 19.17 0.10 -2.82
N THR A 37 19.76 -0.25 -1.68
CA THR A 37 19.88 0.65 -0.52
C THR A 37 20.77 1.85 -0.83
N SER A 38 21.87 1.67 -1.56
CA SER A 38 22.76 2.78 -1.94
C SER A 38 22.11 3.77 -2.91
N LEU A 39 21.14 3.32 -3.70
CA LEU A 39 20.37 4.15 -4.63
C LEU A 39 19.14 4.80 -3.97
N ASP A 40 18.93 4.56 -2.66
CA ASP A 40 17.75 5.01 -1.92
C ASP A 40 16.42 4.56 -2.56
N LEU A 41 16.43 3.39 -3.20
CA LEU A 41 15.25 2.84 -3.85
C LEU A 41 14.47 1.96 -2.88
N GLN A 42 13.17 2.21 -2.75
CA GLN A 42 12.28 1.35 -1.97
C GLN A 42 11.96 0.03 -2.70
N PRO A 43 11.69 -1.07 -1.97
CA PRO A 43 11.24 -2.32 -2.59
C PRO A 43 9.87 -2.15 -3.27
N LEU A 44 9.60 -2.95 -4.31
CA LEU A 44 8.34 -2.82 -5.06
C LEU A 44 7.10 -3.13 -4.20
N SER A 45 7.23 -3.99 -3.20
CA SER A 45 6.20 -4.26 -2.20
C SER A 45 5.80 -2.99 -1.42
N ALA A 46 6.77 -2.23 -0.91
CA ALA A 46 6.53 -0.97 -0.21
C ALA A 46 5.87 0.06 -1.13
N ARG A 47 6.41 0.25 -2.34
CA ARG A 47 5.83 1.16 -3.34
C ARG A 47 4.38 0.83 -3.66
N ARG A 48 4.05 -0.46 -3.85
CA ARG A 48 2.66 -0.89 -4.09
C ARG A 48 1.75 -0.62 -2.89
N ARG A 49 2.25 -0.72 -1.66
CA ARG A 49 1.50 -0.39 -0.45
C ARG A 49 1.18 1.11 -0.41
N THR A 50 2.18 1.96 -0.64
CA THR A 50 2.03 3.43 -0.69
C THR A 50 1.03 3.84 -1.77
N GLU A 51 1.18 3.34 -3.00
CA GLU A 51 0.26 3.62 -4.11
C GLU A 51 -1.17 3.11 -3.83
N SER A 52 -1.32 1.97 -3.15
CA SER A 52 -2.64 1.48 -2.75
C SER A 52 -3.32 2.41 -1.74
N LEU A 53 -2.58 2.91 -0.75
CA LEU A 53 -3.08 3.87 0.24
C LEU A 53 -3.38 5.23 -0.38
N LYS A 54 -2.53 5.70 -1.29
CA LYS A 54 -2.75 6.91 -2.09
C LYS A 54 -4.06 6.83 -2.87
N PHE A 55 -4.27 5.71 -3.58
CA PHE A 55 -5.50 5.50 -4.32
C PHE A 55 -6.73 5.45 -3.41
N MET A 56 -6.61 4.81 -2.24
CA MET A 56 -7.66 4.80 -1.22
C MET A 56 -8.01 6.22 -0.74
N HIS A 57 -7.00 7.05 -0.45
CA HIS A 57 -7.18 8.44 -0.06
C HIS A 57 -7.93 9.24 -1.14
N CYS A 58 -7.58 9.04 -2.41
CA CYS A 58 -8.28 9.66 -3.54
C CYS A 58 -9.75 9.24 -3.65
N ILE A 59 -10.06 7.95 -3.39
CA ILE A 59 -11.45 7.45 -3.37
C ILE A 59 -12.24 8.10 -2.23
N ILE A 60 -11.69 8.12 -1.02
CA ILE A 60 -12.39 8.65 0.17
C ILE A 60 -12.64 10.15 0.05
N ASN A 61 -11.64 10.91 -0.39
CA ASN A 61 -11.73 12.36 -0.56
C ASN A 61 -12.34 12.78 -1.91
N SER A 62 -13.08 11.87 -2.56
CA SER A 62 -13.84 12.12 -3.81
C SER A 62 -13.06 12.81 -4.93
N SER A 63 -11.74 12.66 -4.94
CA SER A 63 -10.87 13.13 -6.02
C SER A 63 -10.90 12.16 -7.21
N CYS A 64 -11.44 10.95 -7.01
CA CYS A 64 -11.76 10.01 -8.07
C CYS A 64 -13.24 10.09 -8.48
N ARG A 65 -13.52 9.84 -9.77
CA ARG A 65 -14.89 9.83 -10.34
C ARG A 65 -15.77 8.68 -9.81
N THR A 66 -15.19 7.70 -9.15
CA THR A 66 -15.90 6.55 -8.57
C THR A 66 -16.59 6.96 -7.27
N SER A 67 -17.89 6.72 -7.17
CA SER A 67 -18.68 6.88 -5.94
C SER A 67 -18.11 6.00 -4.83
N SER A 68 -17.52 6.62 -3.82
CA SER A 68 -17.01 5.94 -2.62
C SER A 68 -18.09 5.14 -1.89
N ASN A 69 -19.34 5.58 -1.95
CA ASN A 69 -20.49 4.94 -1.30
C ASN A 69 -20.82 3.53 -1.84
N ASP A 70 -20.42 3.19 -3.06
CA ASP A 70 -20.74 1.87 -3.63
C ASP A 70 -19.83 0.76 -3.09
N PHE A 71 -18.64 1.14 -2.60
CA PHE A 71 -17.59 0.20 -2.20
C PHE A 71 -17.11 0.39 -0.76
N LEU A 72 -17.46 1.49 -0.09
CA LEU A 72 -16.98 1.77 1.26
C LEU A 72 -18.15 2.04 2.17
N THR A 73 -18.28 1.21 3.21
CA THR A 73 -19.23 1.44 4.29
C THR A 73 -18.52 2.12 5.46
N PRO A 74 -18.85 3.36 5.82
CA PRO A 74 -18.32 4.01 7.02
C PRO A 74 -18.49 3.12 8.24
N ALA A 75 -17.50 3.07 9.13
CA ALA A 75 -17.62 2.33 10.36
C ALA A 75 -18.65 2.99 11.28
N VAL A 76 -19.58 2.18 11.81
CA VAL A 76 -20.52 2.65 12.83
C VAL A 76 -19.69 3.02 14.08
N PRO A 77 -19.91 4.20 14.68
CA PRO A 77 -19.18 4.58 15.86
C PRO A 77 -19.48 3.62 17.01
N SER A 78 -18.45 2.89 17.44
CA SER A 78 -18.47 2.05 18.64
C SER A 78 -17.61 2.69 19.71
N ASN A 79 -17.91 2.41 20.99
CA ASN A 79 -17.31 3.05 22.16
C ASN A 79 -15.84 2.62 22.43
N THR A 80 -15.16 2.10 21.42
CA THR A 80 -13.77 1.64 21.48
C THR A 80 -12.79 2.78 21.17
N ARG A 81 -11.64 2.77 21.86
CA ARG A 81 -10.58 3.82 21.82
C ARG A 81 -10.01 4.14 20.42
N ASN A 82 -10.32 3.36 19.39
CA ASN A 82 -9.85 3.57 18.01
C ASN A 82 -10.93 4.18 17.10
N LEU A 83 -11.78 5.03 17.65
CA LEU A 83 -12.86 5.68 16.89
C LEU A 83 -12.32 6.89 16.13
N HIS A 84 -12.34 6.81 14.80
CA HIS A 84 -12.08 7.94 13.91
C HIS A 84 -13.18 8.01 12.84
N SER A 85 -13.60 9.23 12.46
CA SER A 85 -14.68 9.45 11.48
C SER A 85 -14.41 8.83 10.10
N LEU A 86 -13.12 8.66 9.76
CA LEU A 86 -12.66 8.04 8.52
C LEU A 86 -12.36 6.54 8.66
N ASN A 87 -12.82 5.88 9.72
CA ASN A 87 -12.76 4.41 9.81
C ASN A 87 -13.77 3.80 8.83
N ILE A 88 -13.37 2.71 8.19
CA ILE A 88 -14.20 1.99 7.22
C ILE A 88 -14.46 0.59 7.76
N THR A 89 -15.68 0.09 7.61
CA THR A 89 -16.03 -1.26 8.03
C THR A 89 -15.23 -2.27 7.18
N PRO A 90 -14.42 -3.15 7.79
CA PRO A 90 -13.67 -4.14 7.04
C PRO A 90 -14.60 -5.15 6.37
N TYR A 91 -14.25 -5.58 5.17
CA TYR A 91 -14.97 -6.65 4.48
C TYR A 91 -14.76 -8.00 5.16
N PHE A 92 -15.82 -8.79 5.27
CA PHE A 92 -15.69 -10.19 5.63
C PHE A 92 -15.26 -11.02 4.42
N ALA A 93 -14.07 -11.63 4.50
CA ALA A 93 -13.52 -12.45 3.43
C ALA A 93 -13.48 -13.94 3.80
N ARG A 94 -14.17 -14.77 3.00
CA ARG A 94 -14.17 -16.23 3.15
C ARG A 94 -13.02 -16.93 2.43
N THR A 95 -12.44 -16.27 1.42
CA THR A 95 -11.35 -16.81 0.59
C THR A 95 -10.16 -15.88 0.59
N ASP A 96 -8.96 -16.45 0.46
CA ASP A 96 -7.73 -15.68 0.33
C ASP A 96 -7.74 -14.78 -0.90
N THR A 97 -8.36 -15.24 -1.99
CA THR A 97 -8.50 -14.44 -3.23
C THR A 97 -9.21 -13.12 -2.99
N PHE A 98 -10.28 -13.14 -2.19
CA PHE A 98 -11.01 -11.91 -1.83
C PHE A 98 -10.28 -11.14 -0.73
N LYS A 99 -9.78 -11.82 0.30
CA LYS A 99 -9.02 -11.21 1.41
C LYS A 99 -7.84 -10.36 0.93
N TYR A 100 -7.07 -10.86 -0.04
CA TYR A 100 -5.91 -10.16 -0.59
C TYR A 100 -6.24 -9.29 -1.80
N ASN A 101 -7.52 -9.14 -2.16
CA ASN A 101 -7.96 -8.16 -3.13
C ASN A 101 -7.73 -6.73 -2.60
N PHE A 102 -7.95 -5.72 -3.46
CA PHE A 102 -7.68 -4.32 -3.13
C PHE A 102 -8.42 -3.85 -1.87
N PHE A 103 -9.75 -3.86 -1.85
CA PHE A 103 -10.50 -3.24 -0.75
C PHE A 103 -10.26 -3.88 0.62
N PRO A 104 -10.41 -5.20 0.81
CA PRO A 104 -10.26 -5.79 2.15
C PRO A 104 -8.86 -5.55 2.72
N ARG A 105 -7.81 -5.76 1.91
CA ARG A 105 -6.42 -5.49 2.32
C ARG A 105 -6.16 -4.02 2.64
N VAL A 106 -6.61 -3.12 1.79
CA VAL A 106 -6.26 -1.69 1.91
C VAL A 106 -7.06 -1.01 3.02
N ILE A 107 -8.30 -1.45 3.29
CA ILE A 107 -9.09 -0.98 4.42
C ILE A 107 -8.42 -1.35 5.75
N GLU A 108 -7.89 -2.57 5.90
CA GLU A 108 -7.11 -2.95 7.09
C GLU A 108 -5.87 -2.05 7.25
N CYS A 109 -5.13 -1.82 6.16
CA CYS A 109 -3.97 -0.92 6.18
C CYS A 109 -4.38 0.53 6.51
N TRP A 110 -5.50 1.01 5.98
CA TRP A 110 -6.02 2.34 6.20
C TRP A 110 -6.46 2.55 7.66
N ASN A 111 -7.23 1.62 8.20
CA ASN A 111 -7.74 1.71 9.57
C ASN A 111 -6.63 1.61 10.63
N SER A 112 -5.49 0.98 10.31
CA SER A 112 -4.31 0.95 11.18
C SER A 112 -3.50 2.24 11.19
N LEU A 113 -3.77 3.18 10.26
CA LEU A 113 -3.12 4.49 10.27
C LEU A 113 -3.65 5.38 11.41
N PRO A 114 -2.80 6.22 12.01
CA PRO A 114 -3.25 7.25 12.94
C PRO A 114 -4.35 8.10 12.30
N GLY A 115 -5.42 8.39 13.07
CA GLY A 115 -6.58 9.14 12.57
C GLY A 115 -6.19 10.49 11.95
N ARG A 116 -5.26 11.19 12.58
CA ARG A 116 -4.74 12.48 12.11
C ARG A 116 -4.16 12.41 10.70
N THR A 117 -3.40 11.36 10.39
CA THR A 117 -2.76 11.18 9.07
C THR A 117 -3.79 11.05 7.96
N ARG A 118 -4.90 10.36 8.22
CA ARG A 118 -5.96 10.11 7.23
C ARG A 118 -6.72 11.36 6.80
N SER A 119 -6.75 12.38 7.66
CA SER A 119 -7.42 13.67 7.41
C SER A 119 -6.53 14.68 6.67
N PHE A 120 -5.28 14.33 6.35
CA PHE A 120 -4.37 15.24 5.64
C PHE A 120 -4.74 15.41 4.16
N SER A 121 -4.28 16.52 3.57
CA SER A 121 -4.25 16.68 2.11
C SER A 121 -3.30 15.65 1.48
N LEU A 122 -3.49 15.34 0.20
CA LEU A 122 -2.77 14.25 -0.48
C LEU A 122 -1.24 14.33 -0.31
N ASN A 123 -0.64 15.51 -0.46
CA ASN A 123 0.81 15.67 -0.35
C ASN A 123 1.32 15.41 1.07
N LEU A 124 0.62 15.93 2.09
CA LEU A 124 0.96 15.71 3.50
C LEU A 124 0.70 14.27 3.93
N PHE A 125 -0.31 13.64 3.34
CA PHE A 125 -0.59 12.22 3.54
C PHE A 125 0.55 11.35 3.01
N LEU A 126 1.03 11.60 1.78
CA LEU A 126 2.13 10.86 1.17
C LEU A 126 3.43 10.99 2.00
N ALA A 127 3.77 12.20 2.40
CA ALA A 127 4.94 12.46 3.24
C ALA A 127 4.89 11.79 4.63
N ALA A 128 3.70 11.40 5.10
CA ALA A 128 3.52 10.74 6.39
C ALA A 128 3.49 9.21 6.31
N ILE A 129 3.40 8.63 5.11
CA ILE A 129 3.35 7.17 4.90
C ILE A 129 4.59 6.61 4.20
N GLU A 130 5.42 7.47 3.61
CA GLU A 130 6.77 7.17 3.11
C GLU A 130 7.78 7.12 4.27
#